data_AF-A0A371ITV6-F1
#
_entry.id   AF-A0A371ITV6-F1
#
_cell.length_a   1.000
_cell.length_b   1.000
_cell.length_c   1.000
_cell.angle_alpha   90.00
_cell.angle_beta   90.00
_cell.angle_gamma   90.00
#
_symmetry.space_group_name_H-M   'P 1'
#
loop_
_entity.id
_entity.type
_entity.pdbx_description
1 polymer ?
#
loop_
_entity_poly.entity_id
_entity_poly.type
_entity_poly.pdbx_seq_one_letter_code
_entity_poly.pdbx_strand_id
1 'polypeptide(L)'
;MKTSNAKRTIPFKDKCKESGCVNSKYKGRLYNVLDNSHKVIAYPKFKKSDKFSFIKNNKTFIITISIVLGFILLAFINLLFPKNDIAINKIPAKFTSSEAVISGPEFSNYDTIVSSSLKSITKIDPNSEVRTESMHKNGGHVYAQGYFIVPNEGKIHFDMILNREQPRSLMINGSELIK
;
A
#
# COMPACT_ATOMS: atom_id res chain seq x y z
N MET A 1 -13.05 -88.17 -7.84
CA MET A 1 -11.63 -87.99 -7.42
C MET A 1 -11.06 -86.79 -8.17
N LYS A 2 -10.48 -85.83 -7.45
CA LYS A 2 -9.97 -84.55 -7.97
C LYS A 2 -8.71 -84.78 -8.81
N THR A 3 -8.67 -84.26 -10.03
CA THR A 3 -7.41 -84.07 -10.78
C THR A 3 -7.23 -82.58 -11.03
N SER A 4 -6.31 -81.98 -10.29
CA SER A 4 -5.91 -80.58 -10.41
C SER A 4 -5.35 -80.31 -11.81
N ASN A 5 -5.96 -79.39 -12.56
CA ASN A 5 -5.36 -78.87 -13.78
C ASN A 5 -4.23 -77.90 -13.41
N ALA A 6 -3.06 -78.46 -13.09
CA ALA A 6 -1.77 -77.80 -12.96
C ALA A 6 -1.23 -77.31 -14.33
N LYS A 7 -2.06 -76.59 -15.10
CA LYS A 7 -1.75 -76.09 -16.46
C LYS A 7 -1.83 -74.56 -16.58
N ARG A 8 -1.76 -73.82 -15.47
CA ARG A 8 -1.77 -72.34 -15.47
C ARG A 8 -0.74 -71.71 -14.54
N THR A 9 0.43 -72.34 -14.40
CA THR A 9 1.59 -71.66 -13.82
C THR A 9 2.43 -71.11 -14.97
N ILE A 10 2.49 -69.78 -15.07
CA ILE A 10 3.38 -69.10 -16.01
C ILE A 10 4.82 -69.38 -15.55
N PRO A 11 5.70 -69.96 -16.36
CA PRO A 11 7.10 -70.06 -16.00
C PRO A 11 7.69 -68.65 -15.98
N PHE A 12 8.13 -68.20 -14.81
CA PHE A 12 8.95 -67.00 -14.73
C PHE A 12 10.32 -67.34 -15.34
N LYS A 13 10.58 -66.87 -16.56
CA LYS A 13 11.93 -66.86 -17.11
C LYS A 13 12.76 -65.88 -16.28
N ASP A 14 13.85 -66.36 -15.69
CA ASP A 14 14.83 -65.49 -15.03
C ASP A 14 15.36 -64.45 -16.01
N LYS A 15 15.17 -63.17 -15.66
CA LYS A 15 15.56 -62.00 -16.48
C LYS A 15 17.05 -61.95 -16.84
N CYS A 16 17.90 -62.76 -16.24
CA CYS A 16 19.34 -62.76 -16.51
C CYS A 16 19.73 -63.57 -17.77
N LYS A 17 18.83 -64.34 -18.38
CA LYS A 17 19.17 -65.18 -19.56
C LYS A 17 18.92 -64.53 -20.92
N GLU A 18 18.16 -63.42 -21.01
CA GLU A 18 17.80 -62.80 -22.30
C GLU A 18 18.47 -61.43 -22.56
N SER A 19 19.01 -60.78 -21.53
CA SER A 19 19.87 -59.61 -21.69
C SER A 19 21.12 -59.84 -20.86
N GLY A 20 22.22 -60.19 -21.54
CA GLY A 20 23.53 -60.33 -20.90
C GLY A 20 23.77 -59.15 -19.96
N CYS A 21 24.04 -59.46 -18.69
CA CYS A 21 24.33 -58.48 -17.66
C CYS A 21 25.60 -57.71 -18.02
N VAL A 22 25.44 -56.62 -18.77
CA VAL A 22 26.51 -55.67 -19.01
C VAL A 22 25.95 -54.27 -18.85
N ASN A 23 26.48 -53.60 -17.83
CA ASN A 23 26.35 -52.19 -17.55
C ASN A 23 26.43 -51.35 -18.83
N SER A 24 25.32 -50.76 -19.28
CA SER A 24 25.40 -49.64 -20.21
C SER A 24 24.32 -48.59 -19.90
N LYS A 25 24.81 -47.37 -19.71
CA LYS A 25 24.05 -46.15 -19.54
C LYS A 25 23.59 -45.69 -20.94
N TYR A 26 22.27 -45.64 -21.16
CA TYR A 26 21.59 -45.12 -22.37
C TYR A 26 21.88 -45.94 -23.65
N LYS A 27 21.01 -46.08 -24.66
CA LYS A 27 19.91 -45.29 -25.22
C LYS A 27 19.21 -46.22 -26.23
N GLY A 28 17.90 -46.06 -26.46
CA GLY A 28 17.29 -46.58 -27.70
C GLY A 28 15.81 -46.94 -27.55
N ARG A 29 14.94 -46.15 -28.20
CA ARG A 29 13.52 -46.48 -28.37
C ARG A 29 13.41 -47.79 -29.16
N LEU A 30 12.75 -48.79 -28.58
CA LEU A 30 12.08 -49.85 -29.33
C LEU A 30 10.59 -49.62 -29.19
N TYR A 31 10.01 -48.95 -30.17
CA TYR A 31 8.59 -49.00 -30.43
C TYR A 31 8.38 -49.93 -31.63
N ASN A 32 7.35 -50.76 -31.50
CA ASN A 32 6.68 -51.54 -32.53
C ASN A 32 7.27 -52.94 -32.80
N VAL A 33 7.06 -53.85 -31.85
CA VAL A 33 6.74 -55.24 -32.23
C VAL A 33 5.22 -55.31 -32.26
N LEU A 34 4.69 -55.37 -33.48
CA LEU A 34 3.29 -55.59 -33.78
C LEU A 34 3.01 -57.09 -33.58
N ASP A 35 2.53 -57.48 -32.40
CA ASP A 35 1.95 -58.81 -32.19
C ASP A 35 0.44 -58.64 -31.96
N ASN A 36 -0.33 -59.12 -32.93
CA ASN A 36 -1.77 -58.90 -33.08
C ASN A 36 -2.63 -59.84 -32.23
N SER A 37 -2.10 -60.47 -31.18
CA SER A 37 -2.82 -61.54 -30.48
C SER A 37 -3.39 -61.16 -29.12
N HIS A 38 -2.94 -60.10 -28.45
CA HIS A 38 -3.48 -59.70 -27.15
C HIS A 38 -3.76 -58.20 -27.11
N LYS A 39 -5.04 -57.83 -26.89
CA LYS A 39 -5.45 -56.44 -26.61
C LYS A 39 -4.90 -56.04 -25.24
N VAL A 40 -3.62 -55.67 -25.21
CA VAL A 40 -3.00 -55.07 -24.03
C VAL A 40 -3.58 -53.66 -23.93
N ILE A 41 -4.50 -53.46 -22.99
CA ILE A 41 -4.95 -52.11 -22.62
C ILE A 41 -3.73 -51.42 -22.04
N ALA A 42 -3.11 -50.53 -22.82
CA ALA A 42 -2.03 -49.70 -22.32
C ALA A 42 -2.62 -48.80 -21.23
N TYR A 43 -2.21 -49.02 -19.98
CA TYR A 43 -2.51 -48.06 -18.92
C TYR A 43 -2.01 -46.69 -19.37
N PRO A 44 -2.84 -45.62 -19.27
CA PRO A 44 -2.34 -44.29 -19.54
C PRO A 44 -1.19 -44.08 -18.58
N LYS A 45 0.03 -43.96 -19.13
CA LYS A 45 1.16 -43.44 -18.37
C LYS A 45 0.75 -42.01 -18.07
N PHE A 46 0.13 -41.79 -16.92
CA PHE A 46 0.03 -40.46 -16.34
C PHE A 46 1.47 -39.99 -16.28
N LYS A 47 1.88 -39.19 -17.27
CA LYS A 47 3.07 -38.36 -17.13
C LYS A 47 2.75 -37.55 -15.89
N LYS A 48 3.41 -37.88 -14.77
CA LYS A 48 3.50 -36.95 -13.66
C LYS A 48 3.96 -35.66 -14.33
N SER A 49 3.12 -34.62 -14.32
CA SER A 49 3.55 -33.32 -14.80
C SER A 49 4.84 -33.03 -14.05
N ASP A 50 5.89 -32.69 -14.80
CA ASP A 50 7.13 -32.26 -14.18
C ASP A 50 6.73 -31.14 -13.22
N LYS A 51 6.82 -31.42 -11.91
CA LYS A 51 6.48 -30.46 -10.86
C LYS A 51 7.26 -29.21 -11.23
N PHE A 52 6.54 -28.12 -11.52
CA PHE A 52 7.05 -26.86 -12.02
C PHE A 52 8.44 -26.56 -11.42
N SER A 53 9.51 -26.87 -12.15
CA SER A 53 10.87 -26.58 -11.70
C SER A 53 11.22 -25.12 -12.00
N PHE A 54 10.26 -24.21 -11.77
CA PHE A 54 10.40 -22.79 -12.08
C PHE A 54 11.40 -22.09 -11.15
N ILE A 55 11.75 -22.75 -10.04
CA ILE A 55 12.77 -22.29 -9.09
C ILE A 55 14.00 -23.19 -9.22
N LYS A 56 14.50 -23.39 -10.43
CA LYS A 56 15.94 -23.62 -10.55
C LYS A 56 16.59 -22.30 -10.15
N ASN A 57 17.57 -22.37 -9.24
CA ASN A 57 18.27 -21.28 -8.57
C ASN A 57 18.99 -20.35 -9.58
N ASN A 58 18.22 -19.71 -10.44
CA ASN A 58 18.69 -18.89 -11.53
C ASN A 58 18.89 -17.50 -10.95
N LYS A 59 20.17 -17.15 -10.75
CA LYS A 59 20.55 -15.86 -10.16
C LYS A 59 19.87 -14.70 -10.88
N THR A 60 19.67 -14.80 -12.20
CA THR A 60 18.98 -13.75 -12.97
C THR A 60 17.50 -13.62 -12.63
N PHE A 61 16.80 -14.72 -12.35
CA PHE A 61 15.39 -14.71 -11.95
C PHE A 61 15.19 -14.05 -10.58
N ILE A 62 16.07 -14.35 -9.62
CA ILE A 62 16.05 -13.75 -8.28
C ILE A 62 16.34 -12.24 -8.38
N ILE A 63 17.31 -11.83 -9.21
CA ILE A 63 17.63 -10.41 -9.45
C ILE A 63 16.42 -9.70 -10.08
N THR A 64 15.77 -10.28 -11.10
CA THR A 64 14.61 -9.66 -11.74
C THR A 64 13.43 -9.50 -10.77
N ILE A 65 13.16 -10.50 -9.93
CA ILE A 65 12.10 -10.40 -8.92
C ILE A 65 12.43 -9.32 -7.88
N SER A 66 13.68 -9.23 -7.45
CA SER A 66 14.12 -8.21 -6.49
C SER A 66 13.93 -6.79 -7.04
N ILE A 67 14.23 -6.57 -8.32
CA ILE A 67 14.01 -5.27 -8.98
C ILE A 67 12.52 -4.94 -9.05
N VAL A 68 11.69 -5.89 -9.51
CA VAL A 68 10.23 -5.69 -9.60
C VAL A 68 9.63 -5.39 -8.22
N LEU A 69 10.03 -6.14 -7.19
CA LEU A 69 9.57 -5.93 -5.83
C LEU A 69 10.03 -4.56 -5.27
N GLY A 70 11.24 -4.12 -5.60
CA GLY A 70 11.74 -2.79 -5.26
C GLY A 70 10.90 -1.67 -5.87
N PHE A 71 10.52 -1.77 -7.14
CA PHE A 71 9.64 -0.79 -7.79
C PHE A 71 8.23 -0.78 -7.19
N ILE A 72 7.67 -1.94 -6.85
CA ILE A 72 6.39 -2.04 -6.16
C ILE A 72 6.47 -1.34 -4.80
N LEU A 73 7.53 -1.60 -4.02
CA LEU A 73 7.74 -0.94 -2.73
C LEU A 73 7.85 0.59 -2.87
N LEU A 74 8.58 1.06 -3.89
CA LEU A 74 8.72 2.49 -4.20
C LEU A 74 7.37 3.13 -4.57
N ALA A 75 6.55 2.43 -5.36
CA ALA A 75 5.20 2.89 -5.70
C ALA A 75 4.29 2.95 -4.47
N PHE A 76 4.36 1.94 -3.59
CA PHE A 76 3.64 1.94 -2.31
C PHE A 76 4.05 3.08 -1.39
N ILE A 77 5.34 3.42 -1.30
CA ILE A 77 5.81 4.57 -0.51
C ILE A 77 5.22 5.87 -1.05
N ASN A 78 5.20 6.06 -2.38
CA ASN A 78 4.60 7.26 -2.98
C ASN A 78 3.06 7.34 -2.82
N LEU A 79 2.39 6.19 -2.63
CA LEU A 79 0.94 6.11 -2.43
C LEU A 79 0.53 6.29 -0.95
N LEU A 80 1.27 5.66 -0.03
CA LEU A 80 1.01 5.71 1.42
C LEU A 80 1.52 7.00 2.07
N PHE A 81 2.59 7.57 1.52
CA PHE A 81 3.05 8.91 1.83
C PHE A 81 2.83 9.74 0.58
N PRO A 82 1.59 10.19 0.30
CA PRO A 82 1.43 11.31 -0.62
C PRO A 82 2.40 12.36 -0.13
N LYS A 83 3.28 12.83 -1.01
CA LYS A 83 4.17 13.94 -0.70
C LYS A 83 3.24 15.08 -0.28
N ASN A 84 3.00 15.21 1.02
CA ASN A 84 2.39 16.39 1.63
C ASN A 84 3.15 17.52 0.99
N ASP A 85 2.47 18.23 0.07
CA ASP A 85 3.07 19.18 -0.85
C ASP A 85 4.33 19.74 -0.22
N ILE A 86 5.47 19.12 -0.54
CA ILE A 86 6.75 19.72 -0.23
C ILE A 86 6.62 20.94 -1.10
N ALA A 87 6.33 22.06 -0.47
CA ALA A 87 6.24 23.36 -1.09
C ALA A 87 7.63 23.66 -1.64
N ILE A 88 7.97 22.97 -2.74
CA ILE A 88 8.80 23.52 -3.78
C ILE A 88 8.09 24.82 -4.05
N ASN A 89 8.74 25.93 -3.72
CA ASN A 89 8.29 27.31 -3.91
C ASN A 89 8.01 27.55 -5.40
N LYS A 90 7.05 26.84 -5.99
CA LYS A 90 6.44 27.15 -7.27
C LYS A 90 5.49 28.27 -6.93
N ILE A 91 5.96 29.47 -7.22
CA ILE A 91 5.12 30.66 -7.33
C ILE A 91 3.90 30.23 -8.16
N PRO A 92 2.68 30.29 -7.61
CA PRO A 92 1.51 29.83 -8.33
C PRO A 92 1.40 30.64 -9.62
N ALA A 93 1.29 29.94 -10.76
CA ALA A 93 1.28 30.57 -12.07
C ALA A 93 0.09 31.53 -12.27
N LYS A 94 -0.94 31.42 -11.43
CA LYS A 94 -2.09 32.32 -11.33
C LYS A 94 -2.54 32.41 -9.88
N PHE A 95 -2.95 33.59 -9.44
CA PHE A 95 -3.70 33.76 -8.19
C PHE A 95 -5.04 33.03 -8.35
N THR A 96 -5.14 31.82 -7.82
CA THR A 96 -6.42 31.14 -7.68
C THR A 96 -7.06 31.66 -6.40
N SER A 97 -8.08 32.51 -6.54
CA SER A 97 -8.99 32.79 -5.42
C SER A 97 -9.74 31.50 -5.12
N SER A 98 -9.21 30.69 -4.21
CA SER A 98 -10.00 29.63 -3.57
C SER A 98 -11.18 30.30 -2.88
N GLU A 99 -12.36 29.69 -2.93
CA GLU A 99 -13.58 30.23 -2.30
C GLU A 99 -13.24 30.73 -0.89
N ALA A 100 -13.27 32.06 -0.73
CA ALA A 100 -12.73 32.74 0.44
C ALA A 100 -13.60 32.54 1.68
N VAL A 101 -14.80 31.99 1.51
CA VAL A 101 -15.81 31.84 2.55
C VAL A 101 -15.82 30.38 3.00
N ILE A 102 -15.49 30.19 4.27
CA ILE A 102 -15.49 28.87 4.91
C ILE A 102 -16.94 28.40 5.08
N SER A 103 -17.21 27.13 4.80
CA SER A 103 -18.53 26.54 5.00
C SER A 103 -18.96 26.61 6.47
N GLY A 104 -20.25 26.75 6.77
CA GLY A 104 -20.75 26.91 8.15
C GLY A 104 -20.22 25.87 9.16
N PRO A 105 -20.19 24.56 8.84
CA PRO A 105 -19.61 23.54 9.73
C PRO A 105 -18.10 23.71 9.95
N GLU A 106 -17.33 24.01 8.91
CA GLU A 106 -15.90 24.28 9.05
C GLU A 106 -15.65 25.56 9.84
N PHE A 107 -16.47 26.59 9.67
CA PHE A 107 -16.37 27.84 10.41
C PHE A 107 -16.49 27.59 11.92
N SER A 108 -17.50 26.81 12.34
CA SER A 108 -17.69 26.44 13.74
C SER A 108 -16.48 25.71 14.31
N ASN A 109 -15.92 24.74 13.58
CA ASN A 109 -14.72 24.03 14.01
C ASN A 109 -13.54 24.98 14.21
N TYR A 110 -13.23 25.82 13.22
CA TYR A 110 -12.13 26.77 13.35
C TYR A 110 -12.40 27.85 14.41
N ASP A 111 -13.64 28.26 14.63
CA ASP A 111 -14.00 29.21 15.68
C ASP A 111 -13.64 28.65 17.06
N THR A 112 -13.91 27.36 17.31
CA THR A 112 -13.46 26.70 18.54
C THR A 112 -11.95 26.62 18.68
N ILE A 113 -11.21 26.37 17.58
CA ILE A 113 -9.74 26.33 17.57
C ILE A 113 -9.16 27.72 17.84
N VAL A 114 -9.71 28.77 17.21
CA VAL A 114 -9.29 30.16 17.42
C VAL A 114 -9.54 30.57 18.87
N SER A 115 -10.74 30.34 19.39
CA SER A 115 -11.11 30.71 20.76
C SER A 115 -10.22 30.02 21.81
N SER A 116 -10.00 28.71 21.67
CA SER A 116 -9.13 27.95 22.57
C SER A 116 -7.66 28.36 22.48
N SER A 117 -7.14 28.55 21.25
CA SER A 117 -5.77 29.01 21.03
C SER A 117 -5.54 30.40 21.61
N LEU A 118 -6.47 31.33 21.37
CA LEU A 118 -6.38 32.70 21.85
C LEU A 118 -6.31 32.72 23.38
N LYS A 119 -7.24 32.02 24.05
CA LYS A 119 -7.27 31.90 25.52
C LYS A 119 -5.98 31.30 26.07
N SER A 120 -5.44 30.27 25.41
CA SER A 120 -4.18 29.65 25.82
C SER A 120 -2.97 30.59 25.69
N ILE A 121 -2.90 31.36 24.60
CA ILE A 121 -1.76 32.24 24.30
C ILE A 121 -1.79 33.50 25.16
N THR A 122 -2.95 34.17 25.25
CA THR A 122 -3.08 35.46 25.93
C THR A 122 -3.32 35.31 27.44
N LYS A 123 -3.60 34.10 27.92
CA LYS A 123 -3.92 33.80 29.33
C LYS A 123 -5.08 34.63 29.88
N ILE A 124 -6.00 35.03 29.01
CA ILE A 124 -7.27 35.66 29.43
C ILE A 124 -8.17 34.65 30.15
N ASP A 125 -9.19 35.16 30.83
CA ASP A 125 -10.16 34.32 31.53
C ASP A 125 -10.75 33.27 30.56
N PRO A 126 -10.78 31.97 30.93
CA PRO A 126 -11.41 30.94 30.11
C PRO A 126 -12.88 31.23 29.78
N ASN A 127 -13.57 32.06 30.58
CA ASN A 127 -14.94 32.48 30.36
C ASN A 127 -15.06 33.75 29.51
N SER A 128 -13.95 34.41 29.14
CA SER A 128 -13.98 35.54 28.24
C SER A 128 -14.65 35.17 26.92
N GLU A 129 -15.54 36.06 26.49
CA GLU A 129 -16.21 35.94 25.19
C GLU A 129 -15.21 36.28 24.08
N VAL A 130 -15.04 35.33 23.17
CA VAL A 130 -14.25 35.50 21.94
C VAL A 130 -15.24 35.41 20.79
N ARG A 131 -15.21 36.38 19.89
CA ARG A 131 -16.06 36.40 18.70
C ARG A 131 -15.19 36.53 17.46
N THR A 132 -15.28 35.52 16.60
CA THR A 132 -14.71 35.58 15.25
C THR A 132 -15.71 36.23 14.31
N GLU A 133 -15.35 37.37 13.73
CA GLU A 133 -16.23 38.13 12.82
C GLU A 133 -16.07 37.69 11.37
N SER A 134 -14.85 37.37 10.96
CA SER A 134 -14.57 36.91 9.62
C SER A 134 -13.52 35.81 9.63
N MET A 135 -13.65 34.88 8.68
CA MET A 135 -12.70 33.81 8.52
C MET A 135 -12.57 33.44 7.04
N HIS A 136 -11.33 33.34 6.58
CA HIS A 136 -11.03 32.96 5.20
C HIS A 136 -9.98 31.87 5.14
N LYS A 137 -10.12 30.97 4.17
CA LYS A 137 -9.21 29.82 3.97
C LYS A 137 -8.49 29.96 2.64
N ASN A 138 -7.18 29.77 2.67
CA ASN A 138 -6.36 29.73 1.47
C ASN A 138 -5.38 28.56 1.57
N GLY A 139 -5.69 27.47 0.84
CA GLY A 139 -4.94 26.22 0.95
C GLY A 139 -4.98 25.65 2.37
N GLY A 140 -3.80 25.42 2.96
CA GLY A 140 -3.66 24.93 4.34
C GLY A 140 -3.74 26.01 5.43
N HIS A 141 -3.92 27.28 5.03
CA HIS A 141 -3.99 28.42 5.94
C HIS A 141 -5.42 28.87 6.17
N VAL A 142 -5.73 29.18 7.43
CA VAL A 142 -6.99 29.81 7.82
C VAL A 142 -6.67 31.10 8.54
N TYR A 143 -7.30 32.18 8.11
CA TYR A 143 -7.10 33.51 8.63
C TYR A 143 -8.40 33.91 9.31
N ALA A 144 -8.33 34.25 10.59
CA ALA A 144 -9.46 34.61 11.42
C ALA A 144 -9.26 36.01 11.98
N GLN A 145 -10.31 36.83 11.94
CA GLN A 145 -10.32 38.16 12.52
C GLN A 145 -11.51 38.30 13.45
N GLY A 146 -11.31 39.02 14.54
CA GLY A 146 -12.39 39.24 15.50
C GLY A 146 -11.94 40.03 16.71
N TYR A 147 -12.65 39.81 17.81
CA TYR A 147 -12.33 40.44 19.08
C TYR A 147 -12.64 39.54 20.26
N PHE A 148 -12.04 39.86 21.40
CA PHE A 148 -12.40 39.32 22.70
C PHE A 148 -12.58 40.45 23.70
N ILE A 149 -13.36 40.19 24.74
CA ILE A 149 -13.67 41.20 25.77
C ILE A 149 -12.80 40.95 26.99
N VAL A 150 -12.06 41.99 27.40
CA VAL A 150 -11.27 42.00 28.63
C VAL A 150 -11.91 42.96 29.63
N PRO A 151 -12.08 42.57 30.91
CA PRO A 151 -12.53 43.47 31.94
C PRO A 151 -11.67 44.74 31.99
N ASN A 152 -12.28 45.91 32.06
CA ASN A 152 -11.64 47.24 32.11
C ASN A 152 -10.97 47.74 30.83
N GLU A 153 -10.59 46.87 29.88
CA GLU A 153 -9.99 47.27 28.60
C GLU A 153 -11.01 47.31 27.45
N GLY A 154 -12.12 46.60 27.57
CA GLY A 154 -13.17 46.55 26.56
C GLY A 154 -12.85 45.54 25.46
N LYS A 155 -13.16 45.89 24.20
CA LYS A 155 -12.93 45.03 23.04
C LYS A 155 -11.49 45.11 22.60
N ILE A 156 -10.83 43.95 22.54
CA ILE A 156 -9.47 43.81 22.02
C ILE A 156 -9.55 43.04 20.70
N HIS A 157 -9.01 43.63 19.64
CA HIS A 157 -9.06 43.05 18.31
C HIS A 157 -7.89 42.11 18.07
N PHE A 158 -8.14 41.03 17.35
CA PHE A 158 -7.12 40.06 16.98
C PHE A 158 -7.20 39.69 15.49
N ASP A 159 -6.03 39.41 14.93
CA ASP A 159 -5.86 38.73 13.66
C ASP A 159 -5.03 37.46 13.92
N MET A 160 -5.57 36.30 13.57
CA MET A 160 -4.90 35.00 13.77
C MET A 160 -4.77 34.27 12.44
N ILE A 161 -3.59 33.69 12.20
CA ILE A 161 -3.33 32.78 11.10
C ILE A 161 -3.10 31.39 11.66
N LEU A 162 -3.94 30.45 11.28
CA LEU A 162 -3.77 29.02 11.51
C LEU A 162 -3.11 28.37 10.29
N ASN A 163 -2.23 27.40 10.53
CA ASN A 163 -1.71 26.50 9.51
C ASN A 163 -1.93 25.07 10.00
N ARG A 164 -2.70 24.26 9.26
CA ARG A 164 -3.09 22.90 9.68
C ARG A 164 -3.60 22.87 11.12
N GLU A 165 -4.58 23.74 11.42
CA GLU A 165 -5.25 23.84 12.74
C GLU A 165 -4.37 24.35 13.90
N GLN A 166 -3.12 24.77 13.65
CA GLN A 166 -2.23 25.31 14.68
C GLN A 166 -1.98 26.81 14.49
N PRO A 167 -1.93 27.62 15.56
CA PRO A 167 -1.63 29.05 15.46
C PRO A 167 -0.21 29.27 14.96
N ARG A 168 -0.11 29.89 13.79
CA ARG A 168 1.15 30.24 13.11
C ARG A 168 1.52 31.70 13.33
N SER A 169 0.52 32.59 13.38
CA SER A 169 0.70 34.00 13.69
C SER A 169 -0.51 34.51 14.46
N LEU A 170 -0.26 35.43 15.38
CA LEU A 170 -1.28 36.11 16.16
C LEU A 170 -0.86 37.57 16.33
N MET A 171 -1.73 38.48 15.92
CA MET A 171 -1.59 39.91 16.13
C MET A 171 -2.74 40.39 17.00
N ILE A 172 -2.44 41.19 18.03
CA ILE A 172 -3.42 41.77 18.94
C ILE A 172 -3.21 43.28 18.94
N ASN A 173 -4.25 44.05 18.60
CA ASN A 173 -4.18 45.51 18.47
C ASN A 173 -2.94 46.00 17.68
N GLY A 174 -2.57 45.29 16.61
CA GLY A 174 -1.40 45.61 15.77
C GLY A 174 -0.04 45.16 16.32
N SER A 175 0.01 44.55 17.51
CA SER A 175 1.24 43.96 18.08
C SER A 175 1.29 42.46 17.80
N GLU A 176 2.38 42.00 17.18
CA GLU A 176 2.59 40.58 16.84
C GLU A 176 3.07 39.79 18.08
N LEU A 177 2.33 38.76 18.47
CA LEU A 177 2.63 37.88 19.60
C LEU A 177 3.25 36.54 19.18
N ILE A 178 2.94 36.06 17.98
CA ILE A 178 3.43 34.79 17.41
C ILE A 178 3.82 34.99 15.95
N LYS A 179 4.93 34.37 15.53
CA LYS A 179 5.54 34.46 14.20
C LYS A 179 5.86 33.10 13.59
#